data_AF-A0A0J7LB34-F1
#
_entry.id   AF-A0A0J7LB34-F1
#
_cell.length_a   1.000
_cell.length_b   1.000
_cell.length_c   1.000
_cell.angle_alpha   90.00
_cell.angle_beta   90.00
_cell.angle_gamma   90.00
#
_symmetry.space_group_name_H-M   'P 1'
#
loop_
_entity.id
_entity.type
_entity.pdbx_description
1 polymer ?
#
loop_
_entity_poly.entity_id
_entity_poly.type
_entity_poly.pdbx_seq_one_letter_code
_entity_poly.pdbx_strand_id
1 'polypeptide(L)'
;MEYEEPVSRTYQYRKVMKPMLERKRRARINRCLDELKDLMVTALQAEGENVAKLEKADILELTVRHLHTLRAARRLTLTPENSYADRFRDGFTQCAQEVSTFLSTPVAAAVHPAAGAQLMRHLGGCLRRLEGPAGAKHALATTATSATKTTQASQTSVPQNVYTPPQSPVSVASSSGESSESSNAVWRPW
;
A
#
# COMPACT_ATOMS: atom_id res chain seq x y z
N MET A 1 49.07 33.12 -31.57
CA MET A 1 48.84 32.44 -30.30
C MET A 1 47.36 32.63 -30.01
N GLU A 2 46.55 31.65 -30.40
CA GLU A 2 45.09 31.73 -30.29
C GLU A 2 44.71 31.40 -28.85
N TYR A 3 44.30 32.41 -28.08
CA TYR A 3 43.85 32.24 -26.71
C TYR A 3 42.43 31.67 -26.74
N GLU A 4 42.29 30.37 -26.51
CA GLU A 4 40.98 29.79 -26.15
C GLU A 4 40.59 30.33 -24.77
N GLU A 5 39.63 31.25 -24.74
CA GLU A 5 38.99 31.68 -23.50
C GLU A 5 38.31 30.50 -22.80
N PRO A 6 38.42 30.36 -21.46
CA PRO A 6 37.84 29.25 -20.74
C PRO A 6 36.31 29.30 -20.82
N VAL A 7 35.74 28.27 -21.44
CA VAL A 7 34.29 28.09 -21.59
C VAL A 7 33.58 28.24 -20.24
N SER A 8 32.67 29.20 -20.13
CA SER A 8 31.92 29.50 -18.90
C SER A 8 31.27 28.24 -18.28
N ARG A 9 31.35 28.11 -16.95
CA ARG A 9 30.70 27.02 -16.18
C ARG A 9 29.24 26.81 -16.57
N THR A 10 28.50 27.90 -16.79
CA THR A 10 27.09 27.83 -17.19
C THR A 10 26.92 27.20 -18.58
N TYR A 11 27.82 27.50 -19.51
CA TYR A 11 27.82 26.90 -20.86
C TYR A 11 28.16 25.42 -20.79
N GLN A 12 29.21 25.04 -20.04
CA GLN A 12 29.59 23.64 -19.83
C GLN A 12 28.42 22.83 -19.24
N TYR A 13 27.70 23.40 -18.27
CA TYR A 13 26.52 22.75 -17.71
C TYR A 13 25.41 22.57 -18.75
N ARG A 14 25.03 23.63 -19.48
CA ARG A 14 23.92 23.57 -20.44
C ARG A 14 24.19 22.69 -21.65
N LYS A 15 25.43 22.64 -22.14
CA LYS A 15 25.79 21.94 -23.38
C LYS A 15 26.36 20.55 -23.18
N VAL A 16 26.97 20.27 -22.03
CA VAL A 16 27.62 18.98 -21.78
C VAL A 16 26.93 18.25 -20.63
N MET A 17 26.88 18.86 -19.45
CA MET A 17 26.41 18.17 -18.25
C MET A 17 24.90 17.85 -18.32
N LYS A 18 24.06 18.83 -18.64
CA LYS A 18 22.60 18.66 -18.71
C LYS A 18 22.19 17.59 -19.74
N PRO A 19 22.69 17.58 -20.99
CA PRO A 19 22.38 16.50 -21.94
C PRO A 19 22.87 15.13 -21.48
N MET A 20 24.05 15.06 -20.83
CA MET A 20 24.59 13.81 -20.30
C MET A 20 23.72 13.25 -19.16
N LEU A 21 23.30 14.11 -18.21
CA LEU A 21 22.41 13.72 -17.12
C LEU A 21 21.06 13.22 -17.63
N GLU A 22 20.49 13.89 -18.62
CA GLU A 22 19.21 13.48 -19.20
C GLU A 22 19.32 12.14 -19.95
N ARG A 23 20.43 11.89 -20.66
CA ARG A 23 20.71 10.58 -21.26
C ARG A 23 20.76 9.49 -20.18
N LYS A 24 21.44 9.74 -19.06
CA LYS A 24 21.52 8.80 -17.92
C LYS A 24 20.15 8.57 -17.28
N ARG A 25 19.33 9.61 -17.14
CA ARG A 25 17.95 9.51 -16.65
C ARG A 25 17.08 8.66 -17.58
N ARG A 26 17.12 8.92 -18.89
CA ARG A 26 16.37 8.16 -19.91
C ARG A 26 16.77 6.69 -19.93
N ALA A 27 18.07 6.39 -19.85
CA ALA A 27 18.56 5.02 -19.77
C ALA A 27 18.01 4.28 -18.54
N ARG A 28 17.99 4.94 -17.37
CA ARG A 28 17.40 4.37 -16.16
C ARG A 28 15.90 4.10 -16.33
N ILE A 29 15.14 5.05 -16.89
CA ILE A 29 13.69 4.89 -17.11
C ILE A 29 13.40 3.73 -18.04
N ASN A 30 14.12 3.63 -19.17
CA ASN A 30 13.92 2.54 -20.11
C ASN A 30 14.22 1.18 -19.46
N ARG A 31 15.32 1.07 -18.69
CA ARG A 31 15.63 -0.15 -17.96
C ARG A 31 14.49 -0.56 -17.01
N CYS A 32 13.94 0.37 -16.25
CA CYS A 32 12.81 0.06 -15.36
C CYS A 32 11.54 -0.33 -16.14
N LEU A 33 11.30 0.25 -17.32
CA LEU A 33 10.17 -0.13 -18.16
C LEU A 33 10.35 -1.52 -18.78
N ASP A 34 11.57 -1.88 -19.15
CA ASP A 34 11.88 -3.22 -19.67
C ASP A 34 11.71 -4.29 -18.58
N GLU A 35 12.23 -4.04 -17.38
CA GLU A 35 12.01 -4.90 -16.21
C GLU A 35 10.51 -5.02 -15.87
N LEU A 36 9.77 -3.91 -15.92
CA LEU A 36 8.33 -3.91 -15.66
C LEU A 36 7.55 -4.69 -16.72
N LYS A 37 7.93 -4.57 -18.00
CA LYS A 37 7.34 -5.35 -19.09
C LYS A 37 7.47 -6.84 -18.82
N ASP A 38 8.66 -7.32 -18.48
CA ASP A 38 8.91 -8.75 -18.26
C ASP A 38 8.07 -9.30 -17.09
N LEU A 39 7.96 -8.53 -15.99
CA LEU A 39 7.09 -8.86 -14.86
C LEU A 39 5.61 -8.93 -15.27
N MET A 40 5.14 -7.97 -16.06
CA MET A 40 3.75 -7.94 -16.53
C MET A 40 3.44 -9.09 -17.48
N VAL A 41 4.31 -9.39 -18.43
CA VAL A 41 4.14 -10.55 -19.33
C VAL A 41 4.03 -11.84 -18.51
N THR A 42 4.90 -12.03 -17.53
CA THR A 42 4.87 -13.22 -16.65
C THR A 42 3.57 -13.29 -15.84
N ALA A 43 3.14 -12.17 -15.25
CA ALA A 43 1.92 -12.10 -14.43
C ALA A 43 0.66 -12.38 -15.26
N LEU A 44 0.54 -11.77 -16.45
CA LEU A 44 -0.60 -11.94 -17.33
C LEU A 44 -0.67 -13.35 -17.93
N GLN A 45 0.47 -13.95 -18.28
CA GLN A 45 0.53 -15.34 -18.73
C GLN A 45 0.04 -16.31 -17.66
N ALA A 46 0.37 -16.08 -16.38
CA ALA A 46 -0.14 -16.88 -15.27
C ALA A 46 -1.66 -16.75 -15.09
N GLU A 47 -2.24 -15.63 -15.51
CA GLU A 47 -3.69 -15.37 -15.53
C GLU A 47 -4.38 -15.86 -16.83
N GLY A 48 -3.62 -16.44 -17.76
CA GLY A 48 -4.11 -16.99 -19.03
C GLY A 48 -4.15 -15.99 -20.19
N GLU A 49 -3.65 -14.77 -19.99
CA GLU A 49 -3.52 -13.76 -21.05
C GLU A 49 -2.16 -13.88 -21.75
N ASN A 50 -2.16 -14.03 -23.08
CA ASN A 50 -0.91 -14.07 -23.85
C ASN A 50 -0.59 -12.67 -24.41
N VAL A 51 0.37 -11.98 -23.80
CA VAL A 51 0.78 -10.65 -24.24
C VAL A 51 2.28 -10.62 -24.53
N ALA A 52 2.67 -10.96 -25.76
CA ALA A 52 4.07 -10.99 -26.17
C ALA A 52 4.64 -9.60 -26.52
N LYS A 53 3.77 -8.61 -26.75
CA LYS A 53 4.16 -7.26 -27.20
C LYS A 53 3.38 -6.21 -26.42
N LEU A 54 4.11 -5.41 -25.64
CA LEU A 54 3.58 -4.28 -24.89
C LEU A 54 4.24 -3.00 -25.38
N GLU A 55 3.44 -2.00 -25.73
CA GLU A 55 3.93 -0.64 -25.96
C GLU A 55 4.15 0.08 -24.62
N LYS A 56 4.83 1.23 -24.63
CA LYS A 56 5.14 1.97 -23.40
C LYS A 56 3.88 2.43 -22.65
N ALA A 57 2.83 2.81 -23.37
CA ALA A 57 1.54 3.17 -22.77
C ALA A 57 0.88 1.94 -22.14
N ASP A 58 0.85 0.81 -22.86
CA ASP A 58 0.28 -0.45 -22.37
C ASP A 58 0.99 -0.95 -21.11
N ILE A 59 2.33 -0.93 -21.06
CA ILE A 59 3.08 -1.33 -19.87
C ILE A 59 2.55 -0.57 -18.65
N LEU A 60 2.39 0.75 -18.77
CA LEU A 60 1.94 1.60 -17.66
C LEU A 60 0.47 1.33 -17.32
N GLU A 61 -0.40 1.23 -18.32
CA GLU A 61 -1.83 1.02 -18.11
C GLU A 61 -2.14 -0.36 -17.52
N LEU A 62 -1.58 -1.42 -18.10
CA LEU A 62 -1.77 -2.79 -17.63
C LEU A 62 -1.23 -2.96 -16.22
N THR A 63 -0.06 -2.38 -15.92
CA THR A 63 0.50 -2.41 -14.56
C THR A 63 -0.45 -1.78 -13.56
N VAL A 64 -0.98 -0.59 -13.85
CA VAL A 64 -1.92 0.10 -12.95
C VAL A 64 -3.19 -0.74 -12.76
N ARG A 65 -3.74 -1.30 -13.83
CA ARG A 65 -4.91 -2.18 -13.76
C ARG A 65 -4.62 -3.42 -12.92
N HIS A 66 -3.49 -4.08 -13.13
CA HIS A 66 -3.07 -5.24 -12.36
C HIS A 66 -2.89 -4.92 -10.87
N LEU A 67 -2.28 -3.77 -10.53
CA LEU A 67 -2.17 -3.32 -9.14
C LEU A 67 -3.55 -3.08 -8.48
N HIS A 68 -4.51 -2.53 -9.22
CA HIS A 68 -5.89 -2.40 -8.75
C HIS A 68 -6.55 -3.77 -8.52
N THR A 69 -6.37 -4.72 -9.44
CA THR A 69 -6.86 -6.09 -9.31
C THR A 69 -6.26 -6.79 -8.08
N LEU A 70 -4.94 -6.70 -7.90
CA LEU A 70 -4.25 -7.25 -6.73
C LEU A 70 -4.76 -6.62 -5.43
N ARG A 71 -5.02 -5.31 -5.42
CA ARG A 71 -5.58 -4.62 -4.25
C ARG A 71 -7.01 -5.10 -3.95
N ALA A 72 -7.86 -5.24 -4.96
CA ALA A 72 -9.23 -5.74 -4.79
C ALA A 72 -9.23 -7.19 -4.26
N ALA A 73 -8.29 -8.01 -4.74
CA ALA A 73 -8.11 -9.39 -4.28
C ALA A 73 -7.36 -9.51 -2.93
N ARG A 74 -6.99 -8.40 -2.27
CA ARG A 74 -6.13 -8.36 -1.07
C ARG A 74 -4.79 -9.11 -1.21
N ARG A 75 -4.30 -9.28 -2.44
CA ARG A 75 -3.00 -9.92 -2.74
C ARG A 75 -1.85 -8.92 -2.76
N LEU A 76 -2.16 -7.62 -2.78
CA LEU A 76 -1.17 -6.55 -2.74
C LEU A 76 -0.69 -6.33 -1.29
N THR A 77 0.42 -6.96 -0.91
CA THR A 77 1.01 -6.93 0.45
C THR A 77 1.63 -5.59 0.87
N LEU A 78 1.37 -4.50 0.12
CA LEU A 78 1.93 -3.17 0.39
C LEU A 78 1.33 -2.47 1.63
N THR A 79 0.35 -3.08 2.30
CA THR A 79 -0.22 -2.54 3.54
C THR A 79 0.17 -3.42 4.74
N PRO A 80 0.95 -2.89 5.71
CA PRO A 80 1.38 -3.63 6.90
C PRO A 80 0.21 -4.20 7.73
N GLU A 81 -0.90 -3.46 7.77
CA GLU A 81 -2.16 -3.85 8.42
C GLU A 81 -2.74 -5.13 7.81
N ASN A 82 -2.79 -5.21 6.48
CA ASN A 82 -3.33 -6.40 5.79
C ASN A 82 -2.43 -7.63 6.03
N SER A 83 -1.11 -7.43 6.15
CA SER A 83 -0.16 -8.50 6.47
C SER A 83 -0.36 -9.09 7.87
N TYR A 84 -0.72 -8.31 8.89
CA TYR A 84 -1.03 -8.85 10.22
C TYR A 84 -2.39 -9.56 10.26
N ALA A 85 -3.42 -8.91 9.70
CA ALA A 85 -4.77 -9.46 9.67
C ALA A 85 -4.84 -10.79 8.88
N ASP A 86 -4.17 -10.85 7.72
CA ASP A 86 -4.10 -12.08 6.93
C ASP A 86 -3.31 -13.18 7.66
N ARG A 87 -2.15 -12.87 8.25
CA ARG A 87 -1.39 -13.85 9.06
C ARG A 87 -2.18 -14.38 10.26
N PHE A 88 -2.91 -13.51 10.95
CA PHE A 88 -3.78 -13.92 12.06
C PHE A 88 -4.90 -14.83 11.56
N ARG A 89 -5.55 -14.48 10.44
CA ARG A 89 -6.60 -15.30 9.82
C ARG A 89 -6.08 -16.66 9.38
N ASP A 90 -4.90 -16.71 8.79
CA ASP A 90 -4.25 -17.95 8.39
C ASP A 90 -3.97 -18.84 9.61
N GLY A 91 -3.40 -18.27 10.69
CA GLY A 91 -3.17 -18.99 11.94
C GLY A 91 -4.47 -19.47 12.61
N PHE A 92 -5.53 -18.65 12.58
CA PHE A 92 -6.85 -19.06 13.09
C PHE A 92 -7.43 -20.21 12.27
N THR A 93 -7.30 -20.15 10.95
CA THR A 93 -7.79 -21.18 10.03
C THR A 93 -7.06 -22.50 10.25
N GLN A 94 -5.74 -22.44 10.42
CA GLN A 94 -4.92 -23.61 10.74
C GLN A 94 -5.33 -24.24 12.08
N CYS A 95 -5.50 -23.42 13.13
CA CYS A 95 -5.98 -23.89 14.43
C CYS A 95 -7.36 -24.57 14.32
N ALA A 96 -8.29 -23.98 13.57
CA ALA A 96 -9.61 -24.57 13.36
C ALA A 96 -9.55 -25.91 12.60
N GLN A 97 -8.64 -26.05 11.63
CA GLN A 97 -8.39 -27.31 10.92
C GLN A 97 -7.79 -28.39 11.84
N GLU A 98 -6.85 -28.00 12.72
CA GLU A 98 -6.29 -28.90 13.73
C GLU A 98 -7.36 -29.39 14.70
N VAL A 99 -8.26 -28.49 15.16
CA VAL A 99 -9.42 -28.87 15.98
C VAL A 99 -10.32 -29.85 15.24
N SER A 100 -10.63 -29.60 13.96
CA SER A 100 -11.41 -30.52 13.12
C SER A 100 -10.75 -31.90 13.02
N THR A 101 -9.43 -31.93 12.84
CA THR A 101 -8.64 -33.15 12.74
C THR A 101 -8.67 -33.91 14.06
N PHE A 102 -8.41 -33.23 15.18
CA PHE A 102 -8.47 -33.79 16.52
C PHE A 102 -9.84 -34.41 16.84
N LEU A 103 -10.93 -33.69 16.55
CA LEU A 103 -12.29 -34.20 16.75
C LEU A 103 -12.63 -35.42 15.88
N SER A 104 -11.91 -35.63 14.78
CA SER A 104 -12.05 -36.81 13.91
C SER A 104 -11.21 -38.00 14.38
N THR A 105 -10.33 -37.83 15.37
CA THR A 105 -9.52 -38.91 15.92
C THR A 105 -10.31 -39.76 16.91
N PRO A 106 -10.01 -41.07 17.02
CA PRO A 106 -10.66 -41.96 18.00
C PRO A 106 -10.38 -41.55 19.46
N VAL A 107 -9.36 -40.73 19.72
CA VAL A 107 -9.06 -40.14 21.04
C VAL A 107 -10.14 -39.13 21.47
N ALA A 108 -10.79 -38.47 20.50
CA ALA A 108 -11.88 -37.55 20.77
C ALA A 108 -13.24 -38.23 20.98
N ALA A 109 -13.31 -39.57 21.04
CA ALA A 109 -14.56 -40.32 21.27
C ALA A 109 -15.26 -39.97 22.60
N ALA A 110 -14.52 -39.38 23.56
CA ALA A 110 -15.08 -38.86 24.81
C ALA A 110 -15.82 -37.51 24.64
N VAL A 111 -15.65 -36.83 23.50
CA VAL A 111 -16.33 -35.57 23.20
C VAL A 111 -17.69 -35.87 22.60
N HIS A 112 -18.75 -35.29 23.17
CA HIS A 112 -20.10 -35.46 22.64
C HIS A 112 -20.18 -34.93 21.19
N PRO A 113 -20.67 -35.73 20.21
CA PRO A 113 -20.66 -35.35 18.80
C PRO A 113 -21.35 -34.00 18.51
N ALA A 114 -22.43 -33.70 19.23
CA ALA A 114 -23.14 -32.42 19.08
C ALA A 114 -22.30 -31.22 19.57
N ALA A 115 -21.46 -31.41 20.59
CA ALA A 115 -20.57 -30.37 21.10
C ALA A 115 -19.44 -30.06 20.10
N GLY A 116 -18.86 -31.09 19.49
CA GLY A 116 -17.87 -30.93 18.41
C GLY A 116 -18.45 -30.20 17.19
N ALA A 117 -19.67 -30.57 16.77
CA ALA A 117 -20.37 -29.88 15.67
C ALA A 117 -20.70 -28.41 16.00
N GLN A 118 -21.06 -28.11 17.26
CA GLN A 118 -21.29 -26.74 17.72
C GLN A 118 -20.00 -25.91 17.72
N LEU A 119 -18.89 -26.49 18.16
CA LEU A 119 -17.58 -25.84 18.15
C LEU A 119 -17.14 -25.50 16.72
N MET A 120 -17.23 -26.46 15.79
CA MET A 120 -16.88 -26.22 14.38
C MET A 120 -17.78 -25.17 13.71
N ARG A 121 -19.08 -25.15 14.06
CA ARG A 121 -20.01 -24.12 13.59
C ARG A 121 -19.63 -22.73 14.13
N HIS A 122 -19.23 -22.65 15.39
CA HIS A 122 -18.76 -21.41 16.00
C HIS A 122 -17.45 -20.91 15.36
N LEU A 123 -16.46 -21.79 15.19
CA LEU A 123 -15.19 -21.48 14.53
C LEU A 123 -15.40 -21.01 13.08
N GLY A 124 -16.25 -21.69 12.31
CA GLY A 124 -16.63 -21.25 10.97
C GLY A 124 -17.36 -19.89 10.96
N GLY A 125 -18.17 -19.61 11.99
CA GLY A 125 -18.80 -18.30 12.19
C GLY A 125 -17.78 -17.20 12.49
N CYS A 126 -16.77 -17.51 13.30
CA CYS A 126 -15.64 -16.60 13.56
C CYS A 126 -14.83 -16.31 12.29
N LEU A 127 -14.56 -17.33 11.47
CA LEU A 127 -13.81 -17.16 10.23
C LEU A 127 -14.52 -16.23 9.24
N ARG A 128 -15.83 -16.41 9.03
CA ARG A 128 -16.64 -15.52 8.18
C ARG A 128 -16.63 -14.07 8.66
N ARG A 129 -16.59 -13.84 9.97
CA ARG A 129 -16.46 -12.49 10.54
C ARG A 129 -15.08 -11.87 10.28
N LEU A 130 -14.03 -12.68 10.22
CA LEU A 130 -12.67 -12.25 9.87
C LEU A 130 -12.55 -11.93 8.36
N GLU A 131 -13.37 -12.54 7.51
CA GLU A 131 -13.36 -12.36 6.05
C GLU A 131 -14.19 -11.15 5.56
N GLY A 132 -15.10 -10.63 6.39
CA GLY A 132 -15.97 -9.51 6.03
C GLY A 132 -15.19 -8.20 5.73
N PRO A 133 -15.77 -7.28 4.93
CA PRO A 133 -15.20 -5.95 4.74
C PRO A 133 -15.16 -5.24 6.09
N ALA A 134 -13.96 -4.79 6.48
CA ALA A 134 -13.68 -4.14 7.75
C ALA A 134 -14.77 -3.12 8.13
N GLY A 135 -15.58 -3.46 9.13
CA GLY A 135 -16.75 -2.66 9.47
C GLY A 135 -17.70 -3.28 10.48
N ALA A 136 -17.21 -4.02 11.48
CA ALA A 136 -18.04 -4.38 12.63
C ALA A 136 -17.24 -4.09 13.90
N LYS A 137 -17.49 -2.89 14.44
CA LYS A 137 -17.08 -2.51 15.78
C LYS A 137 -17.75 -3.49 16.77
N HIS A 138 -16.96 -4.06 17.68
CA HIS A 138 -17.35 -4.81 18.89
C HIS A 138 -18.18 -6.09 18.70
N ALA A 139 -17.65 -7.21 19.21
CA ALA A 139 -18.38 -8.11 20.11
C ALA A 139 -17.41 -9.10 20.78
N LEU A 140 -16.69 -8.66 21.81
CA LEU A 140 -16.31 -9.55 22.89
C LEU A 140 -17.40 -9.40 23.96
N ALA A 141 -18.47 -10.18 23.85
CA ALA A 141 -19.40 -10.39 24.94
C ALA A 141 -18.93 -11.64 25.69
N THR A 142 -17.96 -11.47 26.60
CA THR A 142 -17.67 -12.47 27.61
C THR A 142 -18.60 -12.21 28.78
N THR A 143 -19.50 -13.14 29.05
CA THR A 143 -20.29 -13.18 30.27
C THR A 143 -19.34 -13.32 31.47
N ALA A 144 -19.18 -12.25 32.25
CA ALA A 144 -18.50 -12.29 33.54
C ALA A 144 -19.46 -11.79 34.63
N THR A 145 -19.83 -12.71 35.51
CA THR A 145 -20.66 -12.50 36.69
C THR A 145 -19.86 -11.78 37.78
N SER A 146 -20.39 -10.64 38.23
CA SER A 146 -20.31 -10.03 39.57
C SER A 146 -19.01 -10.10 40.41
N ALA A 147 -18.38 -8.93 40.67
CA ALA A 147 -18.13 -8.43 42.04
C ALA A 147 -17.40 -7.06 42.08
N THR A 148 -18.10 -6.10 42.69
CA THR A 148 -17.69 -4.89 43.46
C THR A 148 -16.22 -4.42 43.49
N LYS A 149 -15.99 -3.14 43.16
CA LYS A 149 -15.71 -2.01 44.09
C LYS A 149 -15.18 -0.76 43.36
N THR A 150 -15.87 0.36 43.62
CA THR A 150 -15.39 1.74 43.87
C THR A 150 -13.96 2.13 43.44
N THR A 151 -13.80 3.21 42.67
CA THR A 151 -13.20 4.51 43.09
C THR A 151 -12.83 5.40 41.88
N GLN A 152 -13.54 6.53 41.80
CA GLN A 152 -13.18 7.91 41.43
C GLN A 152 -12.19 8.24 40.28
N ALA A 153 -12.65 9.24 39.50
CA ALA A 153 -12.02 9.89 38.37
C ALA A 153 -10.70 10.60 38.67
N SER A 154 -9.87 10.74 37.63
CA SER A 154 -9.00 11.90 37.43
C SER A 154 -8.76 12.10 35.94
N GLN A 155 -9.21 13.25 35.45
CA GLN A 155 -8.96 13.76 34.11
C GLN A 155 -7.52 14.28 34.04
N THR A 156 -6.77 13.88 33.02
CA THR A 156 -5.53 14.56 32.62
C THR A 156 -5.62 14.93 31.15
N SER A 157 -5.87 16.22 30.93
CA SER A 157 -5.79 16.90 29.64
C SER A 157 -4.34 16.94 29.15
N VAL A 158 -4.10 16.43 27.96
CA VAL A 158 -2.80 16.53 27.28
C VAL A 158 -2.87 17.74 26.33
N PRO A 159 -2.04 18.78 26.48
CA PRO A 159 -2.07 19.92 25.57
C PRO A 159 -1.48 19.55 24.20
N GLN A 160 -2.24 19.82 23.14
CA GLN A 160 -1.77 19.75 21.76
C GLN A 160 -0.73 20.84 21.51
N ASN A 161 0.53 20.45 21.31
CA ASN A 161 1.56 21.38 20.87
C ASN A 161 1.56 21.41 19.33
N VAL A 162 0.93 22.45 18.77
CA VAL A 162 0.87 22.72 17.33
C VAL A 162 2.27 23.16 16.88
N TYR A 163 2.91 22.34 16.05
CA TYR A 163 4.15 22.69 15.37
C TYR A 163 3.86 23.65 14.21
N THR A 164 4.20 24.93 14.36
CA THR A 164 4.28 25.89 13.27
C THR A 164 5.75 26.14 12.88
N PRO A 165 6.19 25.77 11.67
CA PRO A 165 7.54 26.12 11.21
C PRO A 165 7.64 27.62 10.87
N PRO A 166 8.79 28.28 11.11
CA PRO A 166 8.97 29.70 10.84
C PRO A 166 9.04 30.00 9.33
N GLN A 167 8.34 31.04 8.90
CA GLN A 167 8.35 31.53 7.51
C GLN A 167 9.71 32.16 7.16
N SER A 168 10.26 31.78 6.00
CA SER A 168 11.45 32.40 5.41
C SER A 168 11.09 33.68 4.65
N PRO A 169 12.00 34.68 4.57
CA PRO A 169 11.68 36.04 4.15
C PRO A 169 11.33 36.13 2.66
N VAL A 170 10.23 36.85 2.39
CA VAL A 170 9.75 37.23 1.05
C VAL A 170 10.75 38.16 0.35
N SER A 171 11.17 37.78 -0.85
CA SER A 171 11.86 38.69 -1.78
C SER A 171 10.85 39.64 -2.39
N VAL A 172 11.07 40.95 -2.23
CA VAL A 172 10.33 42.01 -2.90
C VAL A 172 10.53 41.91 -4.42
N ALA A 173 9.44 41.63 -5.15
CA ALA A 173 9.41 41.75 -6.60
C ALA A 173 8.76 43.09 -6.97
N SER A 174 9.53 43.93 -7.65
CA SER A 174 9.05 45.20 -8.23
C SER A 174 7.97 44.95 -9.27
N SER A 175 6.89 45.72 -9.15
CA SER A 175 5.74 45.78 -10.04
C SER A 175 6.09 46.23 -11.45
N SER A 176 5.50 45.58 -12.47
CA SER A 176 4.92 46.22 -13.66
C SER A 176 4.11 45.22 -14.49
N GLY A 177 2.82 45.50 -14.67
CA GLY A 177 2.14 45.43 -15.98
C GLY A 177 1.67 44.09 -16.55
N GLU A 178 0.34 43.99 -16.64
CA GLU A 178 -0.44 43.49 -17.80
C GLU A 178 -0.95 42.02 -17.88
N SER A 179 -2.29 41.96 -17.73
CA SER A 179 -3.32 41.20 -18.46
C SER A 179 -3.43 39.67 -18.39
N SER A 180 -4.66 39.28 -18.06
CA SER A 180 -5.31 37.97 -18.07
C SER A 180 -5.19 37.22 -19.40
N GLU A 181 -4.89 35.91 -19.34
CA GLU A 181 -5.72 34.90 -20.00
C GLU A 181 -5.43 33.50 -19.45
N SER A 182 -6.52 32.79 -19.19
CA SER A 182 -6.57 31.42 -18.70
C SER A 182 -6.01 30.44 -19.72
N SER A 183 -4.96 29.72 -19.35
CA SER A 183 -4.67 28.41 -19.95
C SER A 183 -4.26 27.46 -18.85
N ASN A 184 -5.06 26.41 -18.67
CA ASN A 184 -4.75 25.22 -17.86
C ASN A 184 -3.25 24.94 -17.89
N ALA A 185 -2.60 25.05 -16.73
CA ALA A 185 -1.22 24.67 -16.55
C ALA A 185 -1.10 23.16 -16.74
N VAL A 186 -0.97 22.75 -18.00
CA VAL A 186 -0.63 21.39 -18.40
C VAL A 186 0.66 21.05 -17.68
N TRP A 187 0.56 20.01 -16.85
CA TRP A 187 1.70 19.42 -16.17
C TRP A 187 2.79 19.10 -17.22
N ARG A 188 3.95 19.74 -17.13
CA ARG A 188 5.08 19.52 -18.04
C ARG A 188 6.15 18.71 -17.30
N PRO A 189 6.36 17.43 -17.62
CA PRO A 189 7.55 16.74 -17.19
C PRO A 189 8.76 17.31 -17.97
N TRP A 190 9.87 17.44 -17.25
CA TRP A 190 11.21 17.83 -17.73
C TRP A 190 11.63 17.21 -19.08
#